data_AF-A0A6B2L8W6-F1
#
_entry.id   AF-A0A6B2L8W6-F1
#
_cell.length_a   1.000
_cell.length_b   1.000
_cell.length_c   1.000
_cell.angle_alpha   90.00
_cell.angle_beta   90.00
_cell.angle_gamma   90.00
#
_symmetry.space_group_name_H-M   'P 1'
#
loop_
_entity.id
_entity.type
_entity.pdbx_description
1 polymer ?
#
loop_
_entity_poly.entity_id
_entity_poly.type
_entity_poly.pdbx_seq_one_letter_code
_entity_poly.pdbx_strand_id
1 'polypeptide(L)'
;MEDPDVPPQFRATNADYKDSGYDRGHLAPASHHKHSQEAMDQTFFLTNISPQVGTGFNRDYWARFEKFSRDLIDKWDDVYICTGPLWVPEKGEDGKYYVKYEVIGEPPKVSVPTHFFKVILATNQRNLEGSPKSDATHHIGAFILPNQRINSSVPLESFSVPLETVEDLSGLTFFNLLPRYSDSPATTSAVAVQSPKALVPQALCSSTECTLPPVNFWKVPKAKKELLLKEVDQFEQSGAEQKMLPCTLTAAERKLIHDAAEKKGLKHVTLEEKGKRCIQLAK
;
A
#
# COMPACT_ATOMS: atom_id res chain seq x y z
N MET A 1 -11.96 10.48 -9.27
CA MET A 1 -12.37 11.14 -10.52
C MET A 1 -12.83 10.07 -11.47
N GLU A 2 -13.80 10.36 -12.33
CA GLU A 2 -14.17 9.45 -13.41
C GLU A 2 -13.01 9.27 -14.38
N ASP A 3 -12.79 8.05 -14.85
CA ASP A 3 -11.75 7.74 -15.82
C ASP A 3 -12.27 7.96 -17.24
N PRO A 4 -11.76 8.95 -17.98
CA PRO A 4 -12.24 9.26 -19.32
C PRO A 4 -11.97 8.15 -20.34
N ASP A 5 -10.99 7.27 -20.09
CA ASP A 5 -10.59 6.21 -21.03
C ASP A 5 -11.54 5.00 -20.97
N VAL A 6 -12.35 4.90 -19.91
CA VAL A 6 -13.38 3.86 -19.80
C VAL A 6 -14.66 4.29 -20.49
N PRO A 7 -15.24 3.49 -21.41
CA PRO A 7 -16.52 3.79 -22.05
C PRO A 7 -17.64 4.04 -21.01
N PRO A 8 -18.52 5.05 -21.20
CA PRO A 8 -19.51 5.45 -20.20
C PRO A 8 -20.38 4.32 -19.65
N GLN A 9 -20.71 3.32 -20.47
CA GLN A 9 -21.53 2.17 -20.07
C GLN A 9 -20.84 1.26 -19.04
N PHE A 10 -19.52 1.28 -18.95
CA PHE A 10 -18.72 0.49 -18.00
C PHE A 10 -18.09 1.35 -16.91
N ARG A 11 -18.29 2.67 -16.96
CA ARG A 11 -17.63 3.64 -16.10
C ARG A 11 -18.40 3.82 -14.79
N ALA A 12 -17.70 3.61 -13.68
CA ALA A 12 -18.16 4.03 -12.36
C ALA A 12 -18.06 5.57 -12.22
N THR A 13 -19.00 6.16 -11.50
CA THR A 13 -19.10 7.60 -11.25
C THR A 13 -19.03 7.90 -9.76
N ASN A 14 -18.78 9.16 -9.39
CA ASN A 14 -18.83 9.53 -7.98
C ASN A 14 -20.23 9.39 -7.37
N ALA A 15 -21.28 9.45 -8.19
CA ALA A 15 -22.66 9.28 -7.73
C ALA A 15 -22.90 7.85 -7.23
N ASP A 16 -22.27 6.85 -7.84
CA ASP A 16 -22.42 5.43 -7.44
C ASP A 16 -21.91 5.15 -6.02
N TYR A 17 -20.92 5.93 -5.56
CA TYR A 17 -20.35 5.82 -4.21
C TYR A 17 -20.98 6.78 -3.20
N LYS A 18 -21.69 7.81 -3.67
CA LYS A 18 -22.25 8.82 -2.78
C LYS A 18 -23.36 8.17 -1.95
N ASP A 19 -23.27 8.32 -0.64
CA ASP A 19 -24.24 7.80 0.33
C ASP A 19 -24.45 6.26 0.27
N SER A 20 -23.53 5.52 -0.35
CA SER A 20 -23.61 4.04 -0.46
C SER A 20 -23.20 3.30 0.82
N GLY A 21 -22.63 4.01 1.81
CA GLY A 21 -22.03 3.42 3.00
C GLY A 21 -20.59 2.93 2.82
N TYR A 22 -20.04 2.98 1.60
CA TYR A 22 -18.68 2.57 1.28
C TYR A 22 -17.77 3.75 0.95
N ASP A 23 -16.51 3.63 1.35
CA ASP A 23 -15.46 4.51 0.86
C ASP A 23 -15.04 4.16 -0.56
N ARG A 24 -14.53 5.17 -1.27
CA ARG A 24 -13.72 5.02 -2.47
C ARG A 24 -12.31 4.55 -2.06
N GLY A 25 -12.16 3.24 -1.87
CA GLY A 25 -10.90 2.62 -1.45
C GLY A 25 -9.93 2.45 -2.61
N HIS A 26 -8.67 2.85 -2.42
CA HIS A 26 -7.64 2.75 -3.46
C HIS A 26 -7.06 1.33 -3.52
N LEU A 27 -6.76 0.84 -4.72
CA LEU A 27 -5.99 -0.39 -4.92
C LEU A 27 -4.48 -0.06 -4.97
N ALA A 28 -4.09 0.87 -5.84
CA ALA A 28 -2.80 1.56 -5.81
C ALA A 28 -2.92 2.84 -4.99
N PRO A 29 -2.33 2.93 -3.79
CA PRO A 29 -2.55 4.07 -2.91
C PRO A 29 -1.72 5.29 -3.33
N ALA A 30 -2.36 6.47 -3.34
CA ALA A 30 -1.71 7.77 -3.59
C ALA A 30 -0.39 7.98 -2.82
N SER A 31 -0.28 7.40 -1.62
CA SER A 31 0.90 7.53 -0.77
C SER A 31 2.17 6.87 -1.33
N HIS A 32 2.05 5.93 -2.26
CA HIS A 32 3.17 5.26 -2.94
C HIS A 32 3.70 6.09 -4.14
N HIS A 33 2.89 7.01 -4.67
CA HIS A 33 3.21 7.78 -5.87
C HIS A 33 3.62 9.22 -5.57
N LYS A 34 4.20 9.47 -4.40
CA LYS A 34 4.60 10.82 -3.94
C LYS A 34 5.71 11.49 -4.74
N HIS A 35 6.36 10.75 -5.63
CA HIS A 35 7.44 11.22 -6.51
C HIS A 35 6.93 11.94 -7.76
N SER A 36 5.63 11.81 -8.08
CA SER A 36 5.02 12.46 -9.25
C SER A 36 3.58 12.86 -8.91
N GLN A 37 3.26 14.15 -9.06
CA GLN A 37 1.90 14.65 -8.86
C GLN A 37 0.93 14.00 -9.86
N GLU A 38 1.36 13.84 -11.11
CA GLU A 38 0.57 13.17 -12.15
C GLU A 38 0.26 11.72 -11.77
N ALA A 39 1.28 10.95 -11.35
CA ALA A 39 1.07 9.56 -10.92
C ALA A 39 0.16 9.47 -9.70
N MET A 40 0.27 10.43 -8.76
CA MET A 40 -0.63 10.51 -7.61
C MET A 40 -2.07 10.80 -8.04
N ASP A 41 -2.28 11.78 -8.94
CA ASP A 41 -3.60 12.16 -9.43
C ASP A 41 -4.27 11.01 -10.17
N GLN A 42 -3.51 10.23 -10.94
CA GLN A 42 -4.00 9.02 -11.62
C GLN A 42 -4.54 7.97 -10.64
N THR A 43 -3.99 7.88 -9.42
CA THR A 43 -4.53 6.95 -8.41
C THR A 43 -5.95 7.28 -7.97
N PHE A 44 -6.41 8.51 -8.20
CA PHE A 44 -7.78 8.92 -7.86
C PHE A 44 -8.79 8.54 -8.95
N PHE A 45 -8.39 8.00 -10.10
CA PHE A 45 -9.34 7.51 -11.10
C PHE A 45 -10.15 6.33 -10.55
N LEU A 46 -11.46 6.29 -10.85
CA LEU A 46 -12.36 5.26 -10.32
C LEU A 46 -12.04 3.85 -10.84
N THR A 47 -11.23 3.70 -11.88
CA THR A 47 -10.63 2.43 -12.32
C THR A 47 -9.66 1.83 -11.30
N ASN A 48 -9.08 2.65 -10.43
CA ASN A 48 -8.23 2.23 -9.31
C ASN A 48 -9.02 2.12 -7.99
N ILE A 49 -10.34 2.34 -8.02
CA ILE A 49 -11.16 2.44 -6.81
C ILE A 49 -12.11 1.25 -6.71
N SER A 50 -12.25 0.74 -5.49
CA SER A 50 -13.24 -0.29 -5.15
C SER A 50 -14.01 0.09 -3.88
N PRO A 51 -15.29 -0.30 -3.74
CA PRO A 51 -16.04 -0.05 -2.52
C PRO A 51 -15.38 -0.75 -1.33
N GLN A 52 -14.97 0.03 -0.33
CA GLN A 52 -14.34 -0.49 0.88
C GLN A 52 -15.10 -0.03 2.13
N VAL A 53 -15.21 -0.88 3.14
CA VAL A 53 -15.69 -0.46 4.45
C VAL A 53 -14.76 0.63 4.98
N GLY A 54 -15.33 1.77 5.40
CA GLY A 54 -14.55 2.95 5.79
C GLY A 54 -13.83 2.75 7.13
N THR A 55 -14.56 2.96 8.23
CA THR A 55 -14.04 2.82 9.60
C THR A 55 -13.75 1.37 9.93
N GLY A 56 -12.53 1.10 10.42
CA GLY A 56 -12.06 -0.23 10.79
C GLY A 56 -11.45 -1.03 9.65
N PHE A 57 -11.51 -0.55 8.41
CA PHE A 57 -10.89 -1.19 7.25
C PHE A 57 -10.10 -0.20 6.41
N ASN A 58 -10.69 0.47 5.40
CA ASN A 58 -9.99 1.39 4.49
C ASN A 58 -9.15 2.43 5.25
N ARG A 59 -9.77 3.12 6.21
CA ARG A 59 -9.16 4.23 6.96
C ARG A 59 -8.22 3.78 8.08
N ASP A 60 -8.23 2.49 8.42
CA ASP A 60 -7.55 1.93 9.58
C ASP A 60 -6.64 0.75 9.18
N TYR A 61 -7.15 -0.48 9.17
CA TYR A 61 -6.35 -1.69 8.97
C TYR A 61 -5.69 -1.72 7.59
N TRP A 62 -6.43 -1.38 6.53
CA TRP A 62 -5.92 -1.34 5.17
C TRP A 62 -4.86 -0.25 4.98
N ALA A 63 -5.09 0.96 5.50
CA ALA A 63 -4.09 2.03 5.49
C ALA A 63 -2.79 1.66 6.24
N ARG A 64 -2.89 0.92 7.35
CA ARG A 64 -1.71 0.37 8.05
C ARG A 64 -0.98 -0.65 7.20
N PHE A 65 -1.71 -1.53 6.50
CA PHE A 65 -1.13 -2.51 5.58
C PHE A 65 -0.43 -1.84 4.40
N GLU A 66 -1.03 -0.81 3.79
CA GLU A 66 -0.40 -0.01 2.73
C GLU A 66 0.87 0.71 3.22
N LYS A 67 0.89 1.17 4.47
CA LYS A 67 2.11 1.70 5.08
C LYS A 67 3.16 0.61 5.25
N PHE A 68 2.81 -0.55 5.81
CA PHE A 68 3.73 -1.68 5.92
C PHE A 68 4.34 -2.02 4.56
N SER A 69 3.52 -2.18 3.51
CA SER A 69 4.02 -2.52 2.17
C SER A 69 4.96 -1.46 1.60
N ARG A 70 4.72 -0.17 1.90
CA ARG A 70 5.63 0.91 1.49
C ARG A 70 6.95 0.85 2.26
N ASP A 71 6.88 0.61 3.57
CA ASP A 71 8.07 0.63 4.43
C ASP A 71 8.99 -0.60 4.17
N LEU A 72 8.53 -1.61 3.41
CA LEU A 72 9.38 -2.71 2.95
C LEU A 72 10.61 -2.23 2.16
N ILE A 73 10.53 -1.08 1.49
CA ILE A 73 11.67 -0.49 0.77
C ILE A 73 12.82 -0.05 1.70
N ASP A 74 12.61 -0.01 3.01
CA ASP A 74 13.69 0.23 3.98
C ASP A 74 14.64 -0.98 4.10
N LYS A 75 14.18 -2.15 3.65
CA LYS A 75 14.91 -3.43 3.72
C LYS A 75 15.20 -4.05 2.36
N TRP A 76 14.34 -3.80 1.38
CA TRP A 76 14.39 -4.42 0.06
C TRP A 76 14.62 -3.35 -1.01
N ASP A 77 15.45 -3.66 -2.01
CA ASP A 77 15.77 -2.70 -3.08
C ASP A 77 14.55 -2.39 -3.96
N ASP A 78 13.81 -3.43 -4.35
CA ASP A 78 12.57 -3.29 -5.12
C ASP A 78 11.42 -4.03 -4.45
N VAL A 79 10.23 -3.44 -4.51
CA VAL A 79 8.98 -4.01 -3.99
C VAL A 79 7.88 -3.85 -5.04
N TYR A 80 7.36 -4.98 -5.51
CA TYR A 80 6.25 -5.06 -6.46
C TYR A 80 4.99 -5.49 -5.72
N ILE A 81 3.87 -4.82 -5.98
CA ILE A 81 2.62 -5.06 -5.25
C ILE A 81 1.48 -5.20 -6.26
N CYS A 82 0.82 -6.36 -6.25
CA CYS A 82 -0.46 -6.57 -6.92
C CYS A 82 -1.57 -6.48 -5.88
N THR A 83 -2.64 -5.74 -6.16
CA THR A 83 -3.77 -5.55 -5.23
C THR A 83 -5.06 -5.61 -6.02
N GLY A 84 -6.07 -6.28 -5.48
CA GLY A 84 -7.35 -6.39 -6.16
C GLY A 84 -8.48 -6.89 -5.27
N PRO A 85 -9.72 -6.74 -5.75
CA PRO A 85 -10.91 -7.27 -5.10
C PRO A 85 -11.04 -8.80 -5.30
N LEU A 86 -11.76 -9.46 -4.40
CA LEU A 86 -12.20 -10.85 -4.50
C LEU A 86 -13.67 -11.00 -4.14
N TRP A 87 -14.31 -12.01 -4.74
CA TRP A 87 -15.66 -12.46 -4.42
C TRP A 87 -15.62 -13.91 -3.96
N VAL A 88 -15.15 -14.11 -2.73
CA VAL A 88 -14.93 -15.43 -2.12
C VAL A 88 -16.29 -16.12 -1.85
N PRO A 89 -16.46 -17.40 -2.24
CA PRO A 89 -17.69 -18.13 -2.00
C PRO A 89 -17.87 -18.50 -0.52
N GLU A 90 -19.11 -18.47 -0.05
CA GLU A 90 -19.50 -18.90 1.29
C GLU A 90 -20.45 -20.10 1.21
N LYS A 91 -20.36 -20.98 2.21
CA LYS A 91 -21.21 -22.17 2.29
C LYS A 91 -22.56 -21.80 2.92
N GLY A 92 -23.64 -21.97 2.16
CA GLY A 92 -25.00 -21.77 2.64
C GLY A 92 -25.48 -22.86 3.59
N GLU A 93 -26.63 -22.64 4.21
CA GLU A 93 -27.28 -23.61 5.13
C GLU A 93 -27.62 -24.93 4.43
N ASP A 94 -27.85 -24.91 3.11
CA ASP A 94 -28.10 -26.08 2.27
C ASP A 94 -26.82 -26.87 1.92
N GLY A 95 -25.66 -26.44 2.43
CA GLY A 95 -24.36 -27.05 2.20
C GLY A 95 -23.74 -26.74 0.83
N LYS A 96 -24.36 -25.90 0.00
CA LYS A 96 -23.82 -25.47 -1.29
C LYS A 96 -23.02 -24.17 -1.15
N TYR A 97 -22.13 -23.92 -2.10
CA TYR A 97 -21.34 -22.69 -2.13
C TYR A 97 -22.00 -21.65 -3.01
N TYR A 98 -22.06 -20.42 -2.51
CA TYR A 98 -22.61 -19.27 -3.22
C TYR A 98 -21.66 -18.09 -3.15
N VAL A 99 -21.62 -17.30 -4.22
CA VAL A 99 -20.99 -15.99 -4.23
C VAL A 99 -22.09 -14.96 -4.13
N LYS A 100 -22.09 -14.17 -3.05
CA LYS A 100 -23.06 -13.10 -2.81
C LYS A 100 -22.33 -11.81 -2.51
N TYR A 101 -22.74 -10.73 -3.17
CA TYR A 101 -22.20 -9.40 -2.96
C TYR A 101 -23.25 -8.33 -3.27
N GLU A 102 -23.08 -7.17 -2.67
CA GLU A 102 -23.87 -5.97 -2.97
C GLU A 102 -23.37 -5.32 -4.27
N VAL A 103 -24.27 -4.65 -4.98
CA VAL A 103 -23.94 -3.79 -6.12
C VAL A 103 -24.52 -2.40 -5.84
N ILE A 104 -23.66 -1.39 -5.80
CA ILE A 104 -24.03 0.00 -5.50
C ILE A 104 -24.21 0.83 -6.78
N GLY A 105 -24.87 1.98 -6.64
CA GLY A 105 -25.27 2.87 -7.73
C GLY A 105 -26.73 2.70 -8.12
N GLU A 106 -27.28 3.72 -8.77
CA GLU A 106 -28.65 3.72 -9.31
C GLU A 106 -28.61 4.20 -10.77
N PRO A 107 -28.72 3.30 -11.76
CA PRO A 107 -28.91 1.84 -11.61
C PRO A 107 -27.67 1.11 -11.05
N PRO A 108 -27.83 -0.11 -10.50
CA PRO A 108 -26.72 -0.88 -9.92
C PRO A 108 -25.59 -1.10 -10.92
N LYS A 109 -24.36 -0.70 -10.55
CA LYS A 109 -23.21 -0.72 -11.46
C LYS A 109 -21.92 -1.26 -10.83
N VAL A 110 -21.64 -0.91 -9.57
CA VAL A 110 -20.34 -1.17 -8.95
C VAL A 110 -20.46 -2.29 -7.93
N SER A 111 -19.76 -3.40 -8.13
CA SER A 111 -19.76 -4.52 -7.20
C SER A 111 -18.95 -4.20 -5.94
N VAL A 112 -19.50 -4.56 -4.78
CA VAL A 112 -18.81 -4.50 -3.48
C VAL A 112 -18.08 -5.83 -3.26
N PRO A 113 -16.73 -5.86 -3.20
CA PRO A 113 -16.00 -7.09 -2.98
C PRO A 113 -16.23 -7.66 -1.58
N THR A 114 -16.21 -8.99 -1.45
CA THR A 114 -16.27 -9.62 -0.12
C THR A 114 -14.90 -9.56 0.57
N HIS A 115 -13.82 -9.60 -0.21
CA HIS A 115 -12.45 -9.55 0.28
C HIS A 115 -11.56 -8.70 -0.65
N PHE A 116 -10.38 -8.35 -0.17
CA PHE A 116 -9.29 -7.81 -0.97
C PHE A 116 -8.05 -8.67 -0.79
N PHE A 117 -7.27 -8.79 -1.86
CA PHE A 117 -5.96 -9.41 -1.79
C PHE A 117 -4.85 -8.38 -1.95
N LYS A 118 -3.68 -8.73 -1.40
CA LYS A 118 -2.41 -8.12 -1.78
C LYS A 118 -1.38 -9.22 -1.96
N VAL A 119 -0.71 -9.24 -3.10
CA VAL A 119 0.48 -10.06 -3.35
C VAL A 119 1.68 -9.13 -3.45
N ILE A 120 2.68 -9.38 -2.62
CA ILE A 120 3.88 -8.55 -2.50
C ILE A 120 5.08 -9.42 -2.90
N LEU A 121 5.86 -8.94 -3.87
CA LEU A 121 7.18 -9.47 -4.19
C LEU A 121 8.22 -8.43 -3.75
N ALA A 122 9.10 -8.81 -2.83
CA ALA A 122 10.23 -8.00 -2.39
C ALA A 122 11.54 -8.64 -2.87
N THR A 123 12.44 -7.82 -3.43
CA THR A 123 13.69 -8.31 -4.01
C THR A 123 14.88 -7.50 -3.53
N ASN A 124 15.99 -8.19 -3.26
CA ASN A 124 17.30 -7.55 -3.13
C ASN A 124 18.09 -7.79 -4.41
N GLN A 125 18.49 -6.71 -5.05
CA GLN A 125 19.54 -6.73 -6.06
C GLN A 125 20.82 -6.35 -5.34
N ARG A 126 21.74 -7.30 -5.08
CA ARG A 126 23.10 -6.90 -4.72
C ARG A 126 23.70 -6.16 -5.92
N ASN A 127 23.53 -4.85 -5.96
CA ASN A 127 24.29 -3.93 -6.78
C ASN A 127 25.62 -3.66 -6.07
N LEU A 128 26.40 -4.71 -5.83
CA LEU A 128 27.85 -4.54 -5.72
C LEU A 128 28.35 -4.52 -7.16
N GLU A 129 29.04 -3.47 -7.58
CA GLU A 129 29.72 -3.45 -8.88
C GLU A 129 30.54 -4.75 -9.03
N GLY A 130 30.14 -5.60 -9.98
CA GLY A 130 30.80 -6.88 -10.25
C GLY A 130 30.14 -8.14 -9.68
N SER A 131 29.02 -8.07 -8.94
CA SER A 131 28.29 -9.30 -8.55
C SER A 131 27.47 -9.86 -9.72
N PRO A 132 27.50 -11.18 -9.96
CA PRO A 132 26.63 -11.82 -10.95
C PRO A 132 25.15 -11.61 -10.60
N LYS A 133 24.29 -11.41 -11.62
CA LYS A 133 22.82 -11.29 -11.48
C LYS A 133 22.15 -12.50 -10.78
N SER A 134 22.89 -13.57 -10.50
CA SER A 134 22.39 -14.82 -9.91
C SER A 134 22.14 -14.78 -8.39
N ASP A 135 22.51 -13.69 -7.70
CA ASP A 135 22.37 -13.55 -6.24
C ASP A 135 21.08 -12.83 -5.80
N ALA A 136 20.18 -12.52 -6.73
CA ALA A 136 18.91 -11.87 -6.40
C ALA A 136 18.03 -12.76 -5.51
N THR A 137 17.67 -12.28 -4.33
CA THR A 137 16.75 -12.99 -3.42
C THR A 137 15.34 -12.46 -3.61
N HIS A 138 14.39 -13.35 -3.87
CA HIS A 138 12.99 -13.02 -4.07
C HIS A 138 12.16 -13.49 -2.87
N HIS A 139 11.29 -12.63 -2.35
CA HIS A 139 10.42 -12.93 -1.22
C HIS A 139 8.98 -12.59 -1.57
N ILE A 140 8.07 -13.55 -1.44
CA ILE A 140 6.64 -13.39 -1.77
C ILE A 140 5.79 -13.50 -0.51
N GLY A 141 4.85 -12.58 -0.35
CA GLY A 141 3.77 -12.65 0.62
C GLY A 141 2.44 -12.45 -0.07
N ALA A 142 1.47 -13.33 0.21
CA ALA A 142 0.11 -13.24 -0.32
C ALA A 142 -0.87 -13.15 0.85
N PHE A 143 -1.80 -12.21 0.78
CA PHE A 143 -2.72 -11.89 1.88
C PHE A 143 -4.13 -11.72 1.36
N ILE A 144 -5.12 -12.24 2.10
CA ILE A 144 -6.55 -12.06 1.81
C ILE A 144 -7.23 -11.49 3.06
N LEU A 145 -7.83 -10.31 2.94
CA LEU A 145 -8.50 -9.62 4.04
C LEU A 145 -9.99 -9.44 3.71
N PRO A 146 -10.91 -9.70 4.65
CA PRO A 146 -12.33 -9.45 4.43
C PRO A 146 -12.62 -7.94 4.36
N ASN A 147 -13.52 -7.53 3.48
CA ASN A 147 -13.97 -6.14 3.33
C ASN A 147 -14.96 -5.77 4.46
N GLN A 148 -14.46 -5.78 5.68
CA GLN A 148 -15.21 -5.50 6.90
C GLN A 148 -14.31 -4.89 7.95
N ARG A 149 -14.89 -4.38 9.05
CA ARG A 149 -14.10 -3.89 10.18
C ARG A 149 -13.19 -4.98 10.74
N ILE A 150 -11.89 -4.72 10.79
CA ILE A 150 -10.89 -5.60 11.39
C ILE A 150 -10.36 -4.95 12.68
N ASN A 151 -10.31 -5.73 13.77
CA ASN A 151 -9.74 -5.24 15.01
C ASN A 151 -8.22 -5.01 14.84
N SER A 152 -7.72 -3.86 15.31
CA SER A 152 -6.31 -3.48 15.19
C SER A 152 -5.33 -4.43 15.87
N SER A 153 -5.79 -5.27 16.81
CA SER A 153 -4.98 -6.28 17.51
C SER A 153 -4.77 -7.55 16.70
N VAL A 154 -5.52 -7.76 15.62
CA VAL A 154 -5.36 -8.94 14.75
C VAL A 154 -4.04 -8.80 13.99
N PRO A 155 -3.12 -9.79 14.07
CA PRO A 155 -1.84 -9.74 13.35
C PRO A 155 -2.06 -9.86 11.83
N LEU A 156 -1.19 -9.25 11.01
CA LEU A 156 -1.33 -9.34 9.55
C LEU A 156 -1.13 -10.78 9.07
N GLU A 157 -0.26 -11.52 9.76
CA GLU A 157 0.08 -12.91 9.47
C GLU A 157 -1.14 -13.84 9.50
N SER A 158 -2.20 -13.52 10.26
CA SER A 158 -3.44 -14.32 10.24
C SER A 158 -4.20 -14.23 8.93
N PHE A 159 -3.88 -13.26 8.08
CA PHE A 159 -4.43 -13.10 6.74
C PHE A 159 -3.49 -13.61 5.65
N SER A 160 -2.30 -14.10 6.02
CA SER A 160 -1.35 -14.68 5.07
C SER A 160 -1.89 -16.02 4.55
N VAL A 161 -1.81 -16.20 3.24
CA VAL A 161 -2.21 -17.42 2.54
C VAL A 161 -1.10 -17.85 1.57
N PRO A 162 -1.08 -19.11 1.11
CA PRO A 162 -0.30 -19.50 -0.06
C PRO A 162 -0.63 -18.61 -1.28
N LEU A 163 0.34 -18.38 -2.16
CA LEU A 163 0.13 -17.58 -3.38
C LEU A 163 -0.98 -18.19 -4.23
N GLU A 164 -0.97 -19.51 -4.33
CA GLU A 164 -1.92 -20.33 -5.08
C GLU A 164 -3.35 -20.08 -4.63
N THR A 165 -3.59 -19.84 -3.33
CA THR A 165 -4.93 -19.50 -2.83
C THR A 165 -5.46 -18.19 -3.43
N VAL A 166 -4.60 -17.18 -3.62
CA VAL A 166 -5.02 -15.92 -4.25
C VAL A 166 -5.27 -16.14 -5.75
N GLU A 167 -4.45 -16.94 -6.42
CA GLU A 167 -4.60 -17.27 -7.83
C GLU A 167 -5.89 -18.06 -8.11
N ASP A 168 -6.16 -19.09 -7.31
CA ASP A 168 -7.38 -19.90 -7.40
C ASP A 168 -8.65 -19.05 -7.21
N LEU A 169 -8.62 -18.11 -6.26
CA LEU A 169 -9.77 -17.25 -5.95
C LEU A 169 -9.95 -16.08 -6.92
N SER A 170 -8.86 -15.59 -7.53
CA SER A 170 -8.89 -14.44 -8.45
C SER A 170 -8.99 -14.83 -9.92
N GLY A 171 -8.60 -16.07 -10.28
CA GLY A 171 -8.39 -16.48 -11.67
C GLY A 171 -7.19 -15.81 -12.34
N LEU A 172 -6.28 -15.23 -11.57
CA LEU A 172 -5.07 -14.55 -12.05
C LEU A 172 -3.82 -15.38 -11.79
N THR A 173 -2.73 -15.05 -12.47
CA THR A 173 -1.40 -15.57 -12.18
C THR A 173 -0.47 -14.42 -11.86
N PHE A 174 0.28 -14.51 -10.75
CA PHE A 174 1.19 -13.46 -10.31
C PHE A 174 2.64 -13.88 -10.49
N PHE A 175 3.49 -12.94 -10.92
CA PHE A 175 4.95 -13.14 -11.04
C PHE A 175 5.36 -14.43 -11.78
N ASN A 176 4.65 -14.77 -12.86
CA ASN A 176 4.84 -16.00 -13.65
C ASN A 176 6.22 -16.15 -14.32
N LEU A 177 7.05 -15.10 -14.28
CA LEU A 177 8.45 -15.15 -14.73
C LEU A 177 9.41 -15.69 -13.65
N LEU A 178 8.95 -15.85 -12.40
CA LEU A 178 9.73 -16.46 -11.32
C LEU A 178 9.46 -17.97 -11.25
N PRO A 179 10.50 -18.81 -11.07
CA PRO A 179 10.32 -20.25 -10.93
C PRO A 179 9.52 -20.61 -9.69
N ARG A 180 8.55 -21.51 -9.82
CA ARG A 180 7.76 -22.04 -8.71
C ARG A 180 8.23 -23.44 -8.32
N TYR A 181 7.96 -23.80 -7.06
CA TYR A 181 8.28 -25.15 -6.58
C TYR A 181 7.56 -26.24 -7.39
N SER A 182 6.37 -25.94 -7.93
CA SER A 182 5.57 -26.82 -8.78
C SER A 182 6.10 -27.02 -10.19
N ASP A 183 7.02 -26.17 -10.66
CA ASP A 183 7.53 -26.22 -12.04
C ASP A 183 8.64 -27.28 -12.24
N SER A 184 8.96 -28.04 -11.18
CA SER A 184 9.81 -29.22 -11.31
C SER A 184 8.99 -30.38 -11.90
N PRO A 185 9.32 -30.87 -13.11
CA PRO A 185 8.60 -32.00 -13.70
C PRO A 185 8.77 -33.23 -12.81
N ALA A 186 7.66 -33.73 -12.28
CA ALA A 186 7.59 -35.05 -11.66
C ALA A 186 7.68 -36.11 -12.76
N THR A 187 8.88 -36.41 -13.27
CA THR A 187 9.12 -37.64 -14.04
C THR A 187 10.61 -38.00 -14.11
N THR A 188 10.94 -39.12 -13.45
CA THR A 188 11.93 -40.15 -13.78
C THR A 188 13.14 -39.77 -14.65
N SER A 189 14.32 -40.03 -14.07
CA SER A 189 15.63 -40.39 -14.67
C SER A 189 16.75 -39.43 -14.29
N ALA A 190 17.73 -40.00 -13.60
CA ALA A 190 18.96 -39.42 -13.10
C ALA A 190 19.66 -38.43 -14.07
N VAL A 191 19.56 -37.12 -13.77
CA VAL A 191 20.69 -36.19 -13.67
C VAL A 191 20.25 -35.11 -12.67
N ALA A 192 20.88 -35.06 -11.49
CA ALA A 192 20.67 -33.98 -10.54
C ALA A 192 21.31 -32.70 -11.10
N VAL A 193 20.57 -31.95 -11.91
CA VAL A 193 20.88 -30.54 -12.13
C VAL A 193 20.51 -29.83 -10.84
N GLN A 194 21.52 -29.49 -10.03
CA GLN A 194 21.36 -28.62 -8.89
C GLN A 194 20.77 -27.30 -9.40
N SER A 195 19.45 -27.16 -9.30
CA SER A 195 18.80 -25.86 -9.49
C SER A 195 19.37 -24.93 -8.42
N PRO A 196 19.89 -23.73 -8.76
CA PRO A 196 20.42 -22.82 -7.77
C PRO A 196 19.32 -22.52 -6.76
N LYS A 197 19.59 -22.76 -5.46
CA LYS A 197 18.70 -22.48 -4.33
C LYS A 197 18.12 -21.04 -4.30
N ALA A 198 18.67 -20.13 -5.10
CA ALA A 198 18.32 -18.71 -5.14
C ALA A 198 17.09 -18.35 -5.99
N LEU A 199 16.58 -19.27 -6.84
CA LEU A 199 15.52 -18.91 -7.80
C LEU A 199 14.09 -19.07 -7.28
N VAL A 200 13.83 -19.93 -6.28
CA VAL A 200 12.48 -20.09 -5.72
C VAL A 200 12.24 -18.99 -4.67
N PRO A 201 11.15 -18.20 -4.78
CA PRO A 201 10.86 -17.16 -3.80
C PRO A 201 10.63 -17.74 -2.40
N GLN A 202 11.18 -17.07 -1.39
CA GLN A 202 10.95 -17.39 0.01
C GLN A 202 9.68 -16.69 0.54
N ALA A 203 9.12 -17.17 1.64
CA ALA A 203 7.99 -16.49 2.28
C ALA A 203 8.42 -15.14 2.87
N LEU A 204 7.69 -14.07 2.53
CA LEU A 204 7.99 -12.71 2.99
C LEU A 204 8.00 -12.61 4.51
N CYS A 205 6.96 -13.13 5.17
CA CYS A 205 6.80 -13.05 6.63
C CYS A 205 7.76 -13.94 7.43
N SER A 206 8.49 -14.86 6.77
CA SER A 206 9.58 -15.61 7.40
C SER A 206 10.88 -14.81 7.45
N SER A 207 11.05 -13.88 6.49
CA SER A 207 12.25 -13.05 6.38
C SER A 207 12.07 -11.68 7.02
N THR A 208 10.84 -11.17 7.08
CA THR A 208 10.47 -9.84 7.58
C THR A 208 9.32 -10.01 8.56
N GLU A 209 9.40 -9.39 9.73
CA GLU A 209 8.29 -9.38 10.67
C GLU A 209 7.12 -8.64 10.02
N CYS A 210 6.01 -9.33 9.75
CA CYS A 210 4.85 -8.77 9.06
C CYS A 210 3.97 -7.95 10.03
N THR A 211 4.61 -7.21 10.94
CA THR A 211 3.95 -6.39 11.95
C THR A 211 3.50 -5.07 11.36
N LEU A 212 2.19 -4.81 11.45
CA LEU A 212 1.62 -3.53 11.03
C LEU A 212 2.09 -2.38 11.93
N PRO A 213 2.32 -1.17 11.38
CA PRO A 213 2.62 0.02 12.17
C PRO A 213 1.50 0.28 13.19
N PRO A 214 1.73 0.99 14.31
CA PRO A 214 0.69 1.19 15.34
C PRO A 214 -0.51 1.99 14.80
N VAL A 215 -1.67 1.88 15.46
CA VAL A 215 -2.93 2.54 15.03
C VAL A 215 -2.80 4.06 14.91
N ASN A 216 -1.87 4.67 15.64
CA ASN A 216 -1.61 6.10 15.60
C ASN A 216 -0.42 6.49 14.72
N PHE A 217 -0.01 5.66 13.74
CA PHE A 217 1.20 5.89 12.94
C PHE A 217 1.23 7.24 12.20
N TRP A 218 0.06 7.82 11.91
CA TRP A 218 -0.07 9.13 11.27
C TRP A 218 0.07 10.30 12.24
N LYS A 219 0.00 10.06 13.56
CA LYS A 219 0.17 11.11 14.56
C LYS A 219 1.65 11.38 14.76
N VAL A 220 2.01 12.66 14.81
CA VAL A 220 3.33 13.08 15.28
C VAL A 220 3.43 12.74 16.77
N PRO A 221 4.44 11.96 17.22
CA PRO A 221 4.65 11.68 18.64
C PRO A 221 4.73 12.97 19.45
N LYS A 222 4.20 12.98 20.68
CA LYS A 222 4.10 14.21 21.50
C LYS A 222 5.45 14.93 21.65
N ALA A 223 6.51 14.20 21.99
CA ALA A 223 7.85 14.77 22.11
C ALA A 223 8.37 15.39 20.81
N LYS A 224 8.11 14.73 19.67
CA LYS A 224 8.50 15.26 18.35
C LYS A 224 7.67 16.48 17.96
N LYS A 225 6.37 16.47 18.29
CA LYS A 225 5.49 17.63 18.11
C LYS A 225 6.01 18.84 18.89
N GLU A 226 6.36 18.66 20.16
CA GLU A 226 6.92 19.73 21.01
C GLU A 226 8.24 20.26 20.44
N LEU A 227 9.12 19.39 19.96
CA LEU A 227 10.38 19.78 19.33
C LEU A 227 10.17 20.62 18.05
N LEU A 228 9.29 20.18 17.15
CA LEU A 228 9.04 20.88 15.90
C LEU A 228 8.37 22.25 16.12
N LEU A 229 7.42 22.34 17.04
CA LEU A 229 6.82 23.62 17.40
C LEU A 229 7.86 24.58 17.99
N LYS A 230 8.74 24.08 18.85
CA LYS A 230 9.85 24.85 19.41
C LYS A 230 10.81 25.34 18.32
N GLU A 231 11.07 24.56 17.27
CA GLU A 231 11.91 25.01 16.15
C GLU A 231 11.30 26.18 15.38
N VAL A 232 9.97 26.21 15.23
CA VAL A 232 9.23 27.31 14.60
C VAL A 232 9.27 28.54 15.51
N ASP A 233 9.01 28.38 16.82
CA ASP A 233 9.11 29.46 17.82
C ASP A 233 10.50 30.09 17.84
N GLN A 234 11.55 29.26 17.82
CA GLN A 234 12.93 29.73 17.80
C GLN A 234 13.26 30.51 16.53
N PHE A 235 12.74 30.09 15.37
CA PHE A 235 12.95 30.81 14.13
C PHE A 235 12.25 32.18 14.14
N GLU A 236 11.00 32.23 14.59
CA GLU A 236 10.25 33.47 14.76
C GLU A 236 11.01 34.49 15.63
N GLN A 237 11.59 34.03 16.74
CA GLN A 237 12.33 34.89 17.67
C GLN A 237 13.78 35.19 17.22
N SER A 238 14.30 34.46 16.23
CA SER A 238 15.68 34.63 15.76
C SER A 238 15.84 35.87 14.87
N GLY A 239 17.07 36.36 14.68
CA GLY A 239 17.36 37.40 13.68
C GLY A 239 17.45 36.89 12.23
N ALA A 240 17.14 35.61 11.98
CA ALA A 240 17.28 35.02 10.65
C ALA A 240 16.07 35.32 9.76
N GLU A 241 16.33 35.70 8.50
CA GLU A 241 15.30 35.95 7.49
C GLU A 241 14.67 34.64 6.95
N GLN A 242 15.45 33.56 6.93
CA GLN A 242 15.03 32.26 6.39
C GLN A 242 15.64 31.09 7.18
N LYS A 243 14.92 29.97 7.24
CA LYS A 243 15.41 28.71 7.84
C LYS A 243 14.90 27.50 7.06
N MET A 244 15.82 26.62 6.69
CA MET A 244 15.51 25.30 6.15
C MET A 244 15.31 24.30 7.30
N LEU A 245 14.19 23.57 7.25
CA LEU A 245 13.92 22.45 8.13
C LEU A 245 14.30 21.12 7.48
N PRO A 246 14.52 20.05 8.26
CA PRO A 246 14.93 18.75 7.72
C PRO A 246 14.00 18.22 6.63
N CYS A 247 14.57 17.77 5.52
CA CYS A 247 13.80 17.16 4.42
C CYS A 247 13.25 15.75 4.77
N THR A 248 13.59 15.22 5.95
CA THR A 248 13.17 13.92 6.47
C THR A 248 11.83 13.96 7.21
N LEU A 249 11.20 15.14 7.29
CA LEU A 249 9.91 15.30 7.98
C LEU A 249 8.82 14.42 7.33
N THR A 250 7.96 13.83 8.16
CA THR A 250 6.77 13.12 7.66
C THR A 250 5.71 14.11 7.15
N ALA A 251 4.70 13.63 6.45
CA ALA A 251 3.60 14.49 5.99
C ALA A 251 2.84 15.14 7.16
N ALA A 252 2.65 14.41 8.26
CA ALA A 252 1.99 14.94 9.46
C ALA A 252 2.85 15.99 10.18
N GLU A 253 4.16 15.80 10.20
CA GLU A 253 5.13 16.76 10.75
C GLU A 253 5.18 18.04 9.91
N ARG A 254 5.21 17.91 8.59
CA ARG A 254 5.13 19.06 7.68
C ARG A 254 3.83 19.84 7.88
N LYS A 255 2.68 19.15 7.94
CA LYS A 255 1.39 19.81 8.21
C LYS A 255 1.40 20.56 9.54
N LEU A 256 1.93 19.94 10.60
CA LEU A 256 2.08 20.58 11.91
C LEU A 256 2.91 21.87 11.83
N ILE A 257 4.01 21.87 11.07
CA ILE A 257 4.85 23.05 10.88
C ILE A 257 4.12 24.12 10.07
N HIS A 258 3.42 23.75 8.98
CA HIS A 258 2.62 24.68 8.18
C HIS A 258 1.59 25.41 9.05
N ASP A 259 0.76 24.64 9.78
CA ASP A 259 -0.26 25.19 10.68
C ASP A 259 0.34 26.11 11.76
N ALA A 260 1.56 25.81 12.23
CA ALA A 260 2.25 26.60 13.24
C ALA A 260 2.85 27.90 12.68
N ALA A 261 3.42 27.85 11.47
CA ALA A 261 3.97 29.01 10.79
C ALA A 261 2.88 29.98 10.35
N GLU A 262 1.75 29.49 9.81
CA GLU A 262 0.59 30.34 9.47
C GLU A 262 0.06 31.11 10.68
N LYS A 263 -0.06 30.44 11.84
CA LYS A 263 -0.51 31.08 13.10
C LYS A 263 0.41 32.19 13.58
N LYS A 264 1.68 32.18 13.16
CA LYS A 264 2.70 33.18 13.51
C LYS A 264 2.92 34.21 12.40
N GLY A 265 2.15 34.14 11.32
CA GLY A 265 2.32 35.03 10.16
C GLY A 265 3.63 34.82 9.40
N LEU A 266 4.30 33.67 9.58
CA LEU A 266 5.51 33.33 8.86
C LEU A 266 5.16 32.81 7.46
N LYS A 267 5.95 33.19 6.47
CA LYS A 267 5.88 32.58 5.15
C LYS A 267 6.49 31.18 5.21
N HIS A 268 5.92 30.26 4.44
CA HIS A 268 6.46 28.92 4.30
C HIS A 268 6.35 28.43 2.86
N VAL A 269 7.33 27.64 2.43
CA VAL A 269 7.32 26.98 1.12
C VAL A 269 7.80 25.55 1.28
N THR A 270 7.12 24.62 0.60
CA THR A 270 7.62 23.26 0.46
C THR A 270 8.55 23.24 -0.74
N LEU A 271 9.79 22.84 -0.53
CA LEU A 271 10.80 22.68 -1.56
C LEU A 271 11.08 21.20 -1.78
N GLU A 272 11.54 20.84 -2.97
CA GLU A 272 11.98 19.49 -3.28
C GLU A 272 13.49 19.46 -3.49
N GLU A 273 14.19 18.67 -2.68
CA GLU A 273 15.64 18.53 -2.72
C GLU A 273 15.99 17.04 -2.77
N LYS A 274 16.60 16.59 -3.89
CA LYS A 274 16.95 15.18 -4.14
C LYS A 274 15.77 14.21 -3.93
N GLY A 275 14.57 14.59 -4.41
CA GLY A 275 13.34 13.81 -4.27
C GLY A 275 12.72 13.81 -2.86
N LYS A 276 13.20 14.67 -1.95
CA LYS A 276 12.67 14.82 -0.59
C LYS A 276 12.03 16.19 -0.42
N ARG A 277 10.87 16.22 0.25
CA ARG A 277 10.12 17.45 0.54
C ARG A 277 10.61 18.10 1.83
N CYS A 278 11.27 19.24 1.69
CA CYS A 278 11.77 20.11 2.75
C CYS A 278 10.78 21.26 2.98
N ILE A 279 10.87 21.90 4.16
CA ILE A 279 10.14 23.15 4.43
C ILE A 279 11.17 24.26 4.61
N GLN A 280 10.97 25.37 3.91
CA GLN A 280 11.63 26.63 4.19
C GLN A 280 10.66 27.55 4.90
N LEU A 281 11.06 28.08 6.05
CA LEU A 281 10.39 29.17 6.74
C LEU A 281 11.04 30.50 6.36
N ALA A 282 10.25 31.57 6.28
CA ALA A 282 10.71 32.92 5.99
C ALA A 282 9.88 33.97 6.76
N LYS A 283 10.50 35.13 7.04
CA LYS A 283 9.84 36.29 7.65
C LYS A 283 9.22 37.24 6.61
#